data_AF-A0A9P7DYI6-F1
#
_entry.id   AF-A0A9P7DYI6-F1
#
_cell.length_a   1.000
_cell.length_b   1.000
_cell.length_c   1.000
_cell.angle_alpha   90.00
_cell.angle_beta   90.00
_cell.angle_gamma   90.00
#
_symmetry.space_group_name_H-M   'P 1'
#
loop_
_entity.id
_entity.type
_entity.pdbx_description
1 polymer ?
#
loop_
_entity_poly.entity_id
_entity_poly.type
_entity_poly.pdbx_seq_one_letter_code
_entity_poly.pdbx_strand_id
1 'polypeptide(L)'
;MYPNANLPCTQLLRELKEVVVHASAETITTDVSLSPFDGDELSKILDLINQLGENIGDTYSICVIARFMRYFVRAKFFNFCGLPAARLDADQTVYKKKKRNKLILVLSWTFNVAMFGAPQSHMEELRRVWVDRSINSPRWKNFNSKLSTEWSSITIYSTVMIAVDVSFLAVPSVSSQNSGSVPIISTYLSIFCIVGSLVVSLFLTRQNRLYGQESADTAVDFLTKMTGSAFGTKAVATVHGLPYAMLLWGMLYFMLAFSYQVFTSTPTLTLATTGSACGLVALFTLWLIYAARDFHISTRFLEWLRASICKARDPNTA
;
A
#
# COMPACT_ATOMS: atom_id res chain seq x y z
N MET A 1 30.64 -4.69 -18.19
CA MET A 1 30.42 -3.90 -19.43
C MET A 1 31.67 -3.06 -19.60
N TYR A 2 32.54 -3.41 -20.56
CA TYR A 2 33.79 -2.70 -20.82
C TYR A 2 33.52 -1.60 -21.87
N PRO A 3 33.79 -0.32 -21.58
CA PRO A 3 33.45 0.76 -22.49
C PRO A 3 34.34 0.78 -23.72
N ASN A 4 33.80 1.28 -24.83
CA ASN A 4 34.58 1.61 -26.03
C ASN A 4 35.28 2.96 -25.79
N ALA A 5 36.57 3.06 -26.09
CA ALA A 5 37.39 4.25 -25.81
C ALA A 5 36.96 5.50 -26.61
N ASN A 6 36.13 5.35 -27.65
CA ASN A 6 35.78 6.42 -28.58
C ASN A 6 34.47 7.18 -28.25
N LEU A 7 33.92 7.05 -27.04
CA LEU A 7 32.70 7.76 -26.66
C LEU A 7 32.98 9.24 -26.29
N PRO A 8 32.15 10.20 -26.74
CA PRO A 8 32.29 11.61 -26.38
C PRO A 8 31.87 11.85 -24.91
N CYS A 9 32.79 11.57 -24.00
CA CYS A 9 32.51 11.50 -22.55
C CYS A 9 32.07 12.84 -21.95
N THR A 10 32.62 13.96 -22.43
CA THR A 10 32.26 15.31 -21.99
C THR A 10 30.80 15.63 -22.32
N GLN A 11 30.35 15.28 -23.53
CA GLN A 11 28.97 15.46 -23.95
C GLN A 11 28.02 14.58 -23.13
N LEU A 12 28.35 13.30 -22.97
CA LEU A 12 27.51 12.36 -22.22
C LEU A 12 27.41 12.74 -20.74
N LEU A 13 28.49 13.25 -20.15
CA LEU A 13 28.48 13.73 -18.76
C LEU A 13 27.56 14.95 -18.59
N ARG A 14 27.61 15.90 -19.54
CA ARG A 14 26.71 17.06 -19.55
C ARG A 14 25.25 16.63 -19.70
N GLU A 15 24.95 15.75 -20.65
CA GLU A 15 23.60 15.21 -20.83
C GLU A 15 23.12 14.48 -19.58
N LEU A 16 23.98 13.68 -18.94
CA LEU A 16 23.63 12.98 -17.70
C LEU A 16 23.31 13.97 -16.57
N LYS A 17 24.11 15.03 -16.43
CA LYS A 17 23.86 16.09 -15.44
C LYS A 17 22.50 16.76 -15.67
N GLU A 18 22.18 17.11 -16.91
CA GLU A 18 20.89 17.71 -17.27
C GLU A 18 19.71 16.77 -16.94
N VAL A 19 19.83 15.48 -17.28
CA VAL A 19 18.80 14.48 -16.98
C VAL A 19 18.60 14.31 -15.46
N VAL A 20 19.68 14.28 -14.67
CA VAL A 20 19.60 14.16 -13.21
C VAL A 20 18.96 15.40 -12.59
N VAL A 21 19.29 16.60 -13.07
CA VAL A 21 18.66 17.85 -12.60
C VAL A 21 17.18 17.86 -12.93
N HIS A 22 16.79 17.46 -14.15
CA HIS A 22 15.39 17.32 -14.54
C HIS A 22 14.64 16.34 -13.63
N ALA A 23 15.19 15.14 -13.41
CA ALA A 23 14.59 14.13 -12.54
C ALA A 23 14.49 14.61 -11.08
N SER A 24 15.44 15.41 -10.62
CA SER A 24 15.41 16.02 -9.28
C SER A 24 14.28 17.03 -9.17
N ALA A 25 14.14 17.91 -10.16
CA ALA A 25 13.04 18.86 -10.22
C ALA A 25 11.67 18.16 -10.27
N GLU A 26 11.54 17.10 -11.06
CA GLU A 26 10.33 16.28 -11.14
C GLU A 26 9.97 15.64 -9.80
N THR A 27 10.96 15.07 -9.10
CA THR A 27 10.77 14.43 -7.79
C THR A 27 10.41 15.44 -6.70
N ILE A 28 10.91 16.68 -6.79
CA ILE A 28 10.57 17.75 -5.84
C ILE A 28 9.17 18.33 -6.13
N THR A 29 8.80 18.44 -7.40
CA THR A 29 7.54 19.09 -7.80
C THR A 29 6.35 18.15 -7.78
N THR A 30 6.57 16.84 -7.90
CA THR A 30 5.51 15.87 -8.15
C THR A 30 5.74 14.54 -7.42
N ASP A 31 4.74 14.08 -6.67
CA ASP A 31 4.78 12.79 -5.94
C ASP A 31 4.80 11.57 -6.89
N VAL A 32 4.35 11.75 -8.14
CA VAL A 32 4.24 10.72 -9.19
C VAL A 32 5.35 10.76 -10.24
N SER A 33 6.52 11.32 -9.90
CA SER A 33 7.74 11.34 -10.74
C SER A 33 8.05 9.98 -11.38
N LEU A 34 8.46 10.00 -12.65
CA LEU A 34 8.90 8.82 -13.42
C LEU A 34 10.38 8.50 -13.25
N SER A 35 11.08 9.25 -12.38
CA SER A 35 12.49 9.05 -12.07
C SER A 35 12.75 7.61 -11.56
N PRO A 36 13.81 6.94 -12.04
CA PRO A 36 14.22 5.63 -11.54
C PRO A 36 14.89 5.69 -10.16
N PHE A 37 15.21 6.88 -9.65
CA PHE A 37 15.91 7.13 -8.39
C PHE A 37 15.14 8.11 -7.51
N ASP A 38 15.31 7.98 -6.19
CA ASP A 38 14.75 8.90 -5.20
C ASP A 38 15.54 10.21 -5.10
N GLY A 39 14.99 11.24 -4.46
CA GLY A 39 15.65 12.54 -4.28
C GLY A 39 17.04 12.41 -3.61
N ASP A 40 17.15 11.58 -2.58
CA ASP A 40 18.41 11.31 -1.87
C ASP A 40 19.43 10.52 -2.72
N GLU A 41 18.96 9.72 -3.67
CA GLU A 41 19.83 8.99 -4.59
C GLU A 41 20.29 9.90 -5.73
N LEU A 42 19.39 10.76 -6.23
CA LEU A 42 19.70 11.75 -7.26
C LEU A 42 20.73 12.77 -6.77
N SER A 43 20.67 13.22 -5.51
CA SER A 43 21.68 14.10 -4.93
C SER A 43 23.06 13.43 -4.87
N LYS A 44 23.12 12.17 -4.40
CA LYS A 44 24.35 11.37 -4.40
C LYS A 44 24.89 11.13 -5.81
N ILE A 45 24.00 10.89 -6.78
CA ILE A 45 24.40 10.76 -8.18
C ILE A 45 24.97 12.07 -8.71
N LEU A 46 24.37 13.22 -8.38
CA LEU A 46 24.86 14.54 -8.77
C LEU A 46 26.26 14.82 -8.19
N ASP A 47 26.49 14.46 -6.93
CA ASP A 47 27.80 14.59 -6.28
C ASP A 47 28.85 13.71 -6.98
N LEU A 48 28.51 12.46 -7.30
CA LEU A 48 29.38 11.56 -8.06
C LEU A 48 29.70 12.11 -9.46
N ILE A 49 28.71 12.69 -10.15
CA ILE A 49 28.88 13.31 -11.47
C ILE A 49 29.82 14.51 -11.38
N ASN A 50 29.69 15.35 -10.36
CA ASN A 50 30.55 16.52 -10.16
C ASN A 50 32.01 16.10 -9.89
N GLN A 51 32.24 15.06 -9.07
CA GLN A 51 33.58 14.50 -8.84
C GLN A 51 34.19 13.90 -10.12
N LEU A 52 33.36 13.30 -10.98
CA LEU A 52 33.80 12.72 -12.25
C LEU A 52 34.23 13.78 -13.27
N GLY A 53 33.72 15.01 -13.14
CA GLY A 53 34.10 16.16 -13.96
C GLY A 53 35.58 16.53 -13.82
N GLU A 54 36.25 16.12 -12.74
CA GLU A 54 37.69 16.32 -12.54
C GLU A 54 38.54 15.21 -13.19
N ASN A 55 37.98 14.02 -13.40
CA ASN A 55 38.66 12.81 -13.92
C ASN A 55 38.08 12.32 -15.26
N ILE A 56 37.76 13.26 -16.15
CA ILE A 56 37.11 12.97 -17.44
C ILE A 56 38.06 12.16 -18.33
N GLY A 57 37.63 10.97 -18.75
CA GLY A 57 38.36 10.13 -19.73
C GLY A 57 38.92 8.83 -19.16
N ASP A 58 38.89 8.61 -17.85
CA ASP A 58 39.26 7.31 -17.28
C ASP A 58 38.22 6.23 -17.62
N THR A 59 38.68 5.00 -17.83
CA THR A 59 37.85 3.85 -18.23
C THR A 59 36.72 3.61 -17.25
N TYR A 60 36.97 3.81 -15.95
CA TYR A 60 35.96 3.65 -14.91
C TYR A 60 34.92 4.78 -14.94
N SER A 61 35.31 6.02 -15.22
CA SER A 61 34.41 7.15 -15.40
C SER A 61 33.40 6.90 -16.53
N ILE A 62 33.85 6.35 -17.67
CA ILE A 62 32.96 6.01 -18.79
C ILE A 62 31.95 4.92 -18.37
N CYS A 63 32.40 3.93 -17.62
CA CYS A 63 31.53 2.86 -17.12
C CYS A 63 30.43 3.41 -16.19
N VAL A 64 30.79 4.34 -15.30
CA VAL A 64 29.83 4.99 -14.38
C VAL A 64 28.80 5.81 -15.15
N ILE A 65 29.24 6.67 -16.08
CA ILE A 65 28.34 7.47 -16.93
C ILE A 65 27.38 6.56 -17.69
N ALA A 66 27.93 5.56 -18.39
CA ALA A 66 27.12 4.62 -19.17
C ALA A 66 26.11 3.85 -18.31
N ARG A 67 26.48 3.49 -17.07
CA ARG A 67 25.59 2.80 -16.14
C ARG A 67 24.40 3.68 -15.74
N PHE A 68 24.62 4.93 -15.35
CA PHE A 68 23.53 5.84 -15.01
C PHE A 68 22.65 6.17 -16.21
N MET A 69 23.28 6.45 -17.36
CA MET A 69 22.54 6.75 -18.59
C MET A 69 21.66 5.57 -19.02
N ARG A 70 22.13 4.34 -18.86
CA ARG A 70 21.33 3.13 -19.08
C ARG A 70 20.08 3.09 -18.21
N TYR A 71 20.15 3.49 -16.93
CA TYR A 71 18.97 3.52 -16.06
C TYR A 71 17.93 4.53 -16.54
N PHE A 72 18.35 5.74 -16.89
CA PHE A 72 17.43 6.77 -17.40
C PHE A 72 16.83 6.41 -18.77
N VAL A 73 17.62 5.87 -19.69
CA VAL A 73 17.13 5.41 -21.01
C VAL A 73 16.15 4.25 -20.84
N ARG A 74 16.45 3.29 -19.95
CA ARG A 74 15.54 2.18 -19.62
C ARG A 74 14.23 2.72 -19.05
N ALA A 75 14.26 3.71 -18.16
CA ALA A 75 13.06 4.35 -17.62
C ALA A 75 12.23 5.04 -18.73
N LYS A 76 12.88 5.82 -19.62
CA LYS A 76 12.22 6.44 -20.78
C LYS A 76 11.55 5.41 -21.69
N PHE A 77 12.21 4.28 -21.93
CA PHE A 77 11.67 3.18 -22.73
C PHE A 77 10.41 2.56 -22.13
N PHE A 78 10.43 2.22 -20.83
CA PHE A 78 9.25 1.64 -20.15
C PHE A 78 8.08 2.61 -20.01
N ASN A 79 8.34 3.91 -20.03
CA ASN A 79 7.31 4.95 -19.97
C ASN A 79 6.87 5.43 -21.36
N PHE A 80 7.31 4.77 -22.44
CA PHE A 80 6.95 5.13 -23.83
C PHE A 80 7.25 6.61 -24.16
N CYS A 81 8.33 7.16 -23.59
CA CYS A 81 8.71 8.55 -23.79
C CYS A 81 8.90 8.86 -25.28
N GLY A 82 8.28 9.94 -25.77
CA GLY A 82 8.30 10.34 -27.19
C GLY A 82 7.22 9.68 -28.07
N LEU A 83 6.36 8.82 -27.52
CA LEU A 83 5.21 8.27 -28.21
C LEU A 83 3.91 8.99 -27.78
N PRO A 84 2.85 8.98 -28.62
CA PRO A 84 1.56 9.59 -28.26
C PRO A 84 0.85 8.92 -27.07
N ALA A 85 1.30 7.71 -26.70
CA ALA A 85 0.82 6.97 -25.53
C ALA A 85 1.86 6.95 -24.38
N ALA A 86 2.70 7.99 -24.28
CA ALA A 86 3.65 8.15 -23.19
C ALA A 86 2.94 8.15 -21.84
N ARG A 87 3.50 7.43 -20.86
CA ARG A 87 3.08 7.53 -19.48
C ARG A 87 3.56 8.89 -18.95
N LEU A 88 2.64 9.67 -18.39
CA LEU A 88 2.95 10.98 -17.78
C LEU A 88 3.14 10.84 -16.28
N ASP A 89 2.29 10.04 -15.63
CA ASP A 89 2.35 9.79 -14.19
C ASP A 89 2.67 8.34 -13.89
N ALA A 90 3.49 8.09 -12.87
CA ALA A 90 3.90 6.73 -12.50
C ALA A 90 2.73 5.80 -12.14
N ASP A 91 1.59 6.35 -11.70
CA ASP A 91 0.38 5.61 -11.31
C ASP A 91 -0.57 5.31 -12.50
N GLN A 92 -0.27 5.84 -13.69
CA GLN A 92 -1.11 5.73 -14.87
C GLN A 92 -0.88 4.41 -15.63
N THR A 93 -1.94 3.61 -15.76
CA THR A 93 -1.93 2.40 -16.60
C THR A 93 -2.03 2.77 -18.07
N VAL A 94 -1.06 2.34 -18.88
CA VAL A 94 -1.05 2.54 -20.35
C VAL A 94 -1.96 1.50 -21.04
N TYR A 95 -2.17 0.35 -20.41
CA TYR A 95 -2.98 -0.73 -20.98
C TYR A 95 -4.48 -0.53 -20.74
N LYS A 96 -5.28 -0.82 -21.78
CA LYS A 96 -6.76 -0.79 -21.69
C LYS A 96 -7.25 -1.77 -20.62
N LYS A 97 -8.07 -1.27 -19.69
CA LYS A 97 -8.75 -2.09 -18.67
C LYS A 97 -9.67 -3.11 -19.38
N LYS A 98 -9.41 -4.41 -19.18
CA LYS A 98 -10.32 -5.46 -19.65
C LYS A 98 -11.70 -5.28 -19.00
N LYS A 99 -12.77 -5.44 -19.77
CA LYS A 99 -14.14 -5.47 -19.23
C LYS A 99 -14.23 -6.61 -18.22
N ARG A 100 -14.57 -6.28 -16.97
CA ARG A 100 -14.67 -7.23 -15.87
C ARG A 100 -16.07 -7.81 -15.83
N ASN A 101 -16.17 -9.13 -15.70
CA ASN A 101 -17.47 -9.81 -15.53
C ASN A 101 -18.19 -9.29 -14.29
N LYS A 102 -19.52 -9.11 -14.37
CA LYS A 102 -20.37 -8.58 -13.30
C LYS A 102 -20.24 -9.39 -11.99
N LEU A 103 -20.13 -10.71 -12.07
CA LEU A 103 -19.92 -11.60 -10.91
C LEU A 103 -18.62 -11.28 -10.15
N ILE A 104 -17.53 -11.01 -10.86
CA ILE A 104 -16.23 -10.66 -10.26
C ILE A 104 -16.25 -9.21 -9.70
N LEU A 105 -17.24 -8.41 -10.08
CA LEU A 105 -17.45 -7.07 -9.54
C LEU A 105 -18.21 -7.14 -8.21
N VAL A 106 -19.28 -7.95 -8.16
CA VAL A 106 -20.06 -8.19 -6.94
C VAL A 106 -19.20 -8.87 -5.88
N LEU A 107 -18.50 -9.96 -6.22
CA LEU A 107 -17.62 -10.65 -5.27
C LEU A 107 -16.52 -9.74 -4.73
N SER A 108 -15.96 -8.88 -5.59
CA SER A 108 -14.95 -7.89 -5.19
C SER A 108 -15.51 -6.82 -4.27
N TRP A 109 -16.79 -6.47 -4.41
CA TRP A 109 -17.45 -5.49 -3.55
C TRP A 109 -17.74 -6.08 -2.17
N THR A 110 -18.34 -7.28 -2.11
CA THR A 110 -18.61 -7.99 -0.86
C THR A 110 -17.33 -8.21 -0.07
N PHE A 111 -16.26 -8.60 -0.76
CA PHE A 111 -14.95 -8.81 -0.14
C PHE A 111 -14.32 -7.50 0.37
N ASN A 112 -14.51 -6.39 -0.35
CA ASN A 112 -14.04 -5.08 0.09
C ASN A 112 -14.78 -4.61 1.35
N VAL A 113 -16.10 -4.84 1.42
CA VAL A 113 -16.90 -4.56 2.62
C VAL A 113 -16.48 -5.44 3.79
N ALA A 114 -16.29 -6.74 3.55
CA ALA A 114 -15.84 -7.68 4.57
C ALA A 114 -14.44 -7.33 5.11
N MET A 115 -13.61 -6.64 4.35
CA MET A 115 -12.28 -6.22 4.82
C MET A 115 -12.20 -4.75 5.21
N PHE A 116 -13.35 -4.12 5.51
CA PHE A 116 -13.43 -2.72 5.95
C PHE A 116 -12.76 -1.72 4.99
N GLY A 117 -12.72 -2.02 3.69
CA GLY A 117 -12.09 -1.16 2.69
C GLY A 117 -10.56 -1.20 2.67
N ALA A 118 -9.90 -1.95 3.57
CA ALA A 118 -8.44 -2.08 3.59
C ALA A 118 -7.84 -2.54 2.24
N PRO A 119 -8.43 -3.51 1.51
CA PRO A 119 -7.89 -3.93 0.21
C PRO A 119 -7.88 -2.81 -0.82
N GLN A 120 -8.81 -1.86 -0.74
CA GLN A 120 -8.85 -0.74 -1.67
C GLN A 120 -7.75 0.27 -1.35
N SER A 121 -7.52 0.58 -0.08
CA SER A 121 -6.43 1.46 0.37
C SER A 121 -5.07 0.88 -0.04
N HIS A 122 -4.79 -0.38 0.31
CA HIS A 122 -3.52 -1.02 -0.08
C HIS A 122 -3.38 -1.21 -1.59
N MET A 123 -4.48 -1.31 -2.34
CA MET A 123 -4.43 -1.35 -3.81
C MET A 123 -4.13 -0.01 -4.44
N GLU A 124 -4.63 1.08 -3.86
CA GLU A 124 -4.30 2.44 -4.30
C GLU A 124 -2.81 2.72 -4.02
N GLU A 125 -2.29 2.32 -2.84
CA GLU A 125 -0.86 2.40 -2.54
C GLU A 125 -0.01 1.47 -3.43
N LEU A 126 -0.43 0.22 -3.62
CA LEU A 126 0.28 -0.72 -4.50
C LEU A 126 0.30 -0.24 -5.95
N ARG A 127 -0.77 0.40 -6.44
CA ARG A 127 -0.79 1.01 -7.78
C ARG A 127 0.13 2.22 -7.90
N ARG A 128 0.42 2.96 -6.82
CA ARG A 128 1.39 4.06 -6.88
C ARG A 128 2.83 3.56 -7.02
N VAL A 129 3.08 2.31 -6.65
CA VAL A 129 4.41 1.71 -6.57
C VAL A 129 4.66 0.74 -7.71
N TRP A 130 3.61 0.07 -8.18
CA TRP A 130 3.64 -0.97 -9.19
C TRP A 130 2.59 -0.74 -10.26
N VAL A 131 3.06 -0.30 -11.44
CA VAL A 131 2.21 -0.08 -12.62
C VAL A 131 2.78 -0.80 -13.82
N ASP A 132 1.91 -1.57 -14.49
CA ASP A 132 2.22 -2.26 -15.75
C ASP A 132 3.52 -3.06 -15.74
N ARG A 133 3.77 -3.78 -14.62
CA ARG A 133 4.98 -4.61 -14.38
C ARG A 133 6.29 -3.85 -14.27
N SER A 134 6.25 -2.52 -14.14
CA SER A 134 7.40 -1.72 -13.75
C SER A 134 7.29 -1.35 -12.27
N ILE A 135 8.39 -1.50 -11.55
CA ILE A 135 8.51 -1.09 -10.15
C ILE A 135 9.55 0.01 -10.06
N ASN A 136 9.20 1.13 -9.42
CA ASN A 136 10.20 2.09 -9.00
C ASN A 136 10.87 1.57 -7.71
N SER A 137 12.17 1.29 -7.77
CA SER A 137 12.91 0.58 -6.71
C SER A 137 12.82 1.28 -5.34
N PRO A 138 13.04 2.60 -5.23
CA PRO A 138 12.91 3.31 -3.95
C PRO A 138 11.47 3.30 -3.42
N ARG A 139 10.47 3.50 -4.28
CA ARG A 139 9.05 3.45 -3.87
C ARG A 139 8.66 2.08 -3.35
N TRP A 140 9.17 1.01 -3.97
CA TRP A 140 8.94 -0.36 -3.51
C TRP A 140 9.54 -0.63 -2.15
N LYS A 141 10.77 -0.19 -1.94
CA LYS A 141 11.43 -0.31 -0.65
C LYS A 141 10.67 0.45 0.45
N ASN A 142 10.22 1.67 0.16
CA ASN A 142 9.45 2.47 1.11
C ASN A 142 8.09 1.81 1.41
N PHE A 143 7.36 1.37 0.39
CA PHE A 143 6.11 0.63 0.52
C PHE A 143 6.25 -0.64 1.38
N ASN A 144 7.26 -1.46 1.09
CA ASN A 144 7.54 -2.66 1.87
C ASN A 144 7.95 -2.35 3.30
N SER A 145 8.67 -1.26 3.54
CA SER A 145 8.99 -0.81 4.89
C SER A 145 7.73 -0.42 5.65
N LYS A 146 6.85 0.38 5.03
CA LYS A 146 5.57 0.80 5.62
C LYS A 146 4.70 -0.40 5.97
N LEU A 147 4.53 -1.34 5.04
CA LEU A 147 3.79 -2.59 5.27
C LEU A 147 4.41 -3.43 6.39
N SER A 148 5.74 -3.54 6.44
CA SER A 148 6.41 -4.29 7.51
C SER A 148 6.13 -3.69 8.89
N THR A 149 6.14 -2.36 8.99
CA THR A 149 5.83 -1.65 10.24
C THR A 149 4.37 -1.82 10.63
N GLU A 150 3.46 -1.75 9.66
CA GLU A 150 2.02 -1.98 9.88
C GLU A 150 1.75 -3.40 10.38
N TRP A 151 2.28 -4.42 9.71
CA TRP A 151 2.14 -5.81 10.14
C TRP A 151 2.78 -6.07 11.50
N SER A 152 3.95 -5.49 11.79
CA SER A 152 4.54 -5.58 13.13
C SER A 152 3.61 -4.99 14.20
N SER A 153 2.94 -3.87 13.89
CA SER A 153 1.98 -3.25 14.80
C SER A 153 0.74 -4.13 15.00
N ILE A 154 0.21 -4.70 13.90
CA ILE A 154 -0.90 -5.66 13.95
C ILE A 154 -0.55 -6.87 14.81
N THR A 155 0.66 -7.42 14.70
CA THR A 155 1.11 -8.53 15.54
C THR A 155 1.06 -8.17 17.03
N ILE A 156 1.52 -6.97 17.40
CA ILE A 156 1.47 -6.49 18.80
C ILE A 156 0.01 -6.38 19.27
N TYR A 157 -0.86 -5.75 18.48
CA TYR A 157 -2.29 -5.62 18.83
C TYR A 157 -2.99 -6.98 18.96
N SER A 158 -2.69 -7.92 18.07
CA SER A 158 -3.22 -9.27 18.13
C SER A 158 -2.80 -10.00 19.41
N THR A 159 -1.54 -9.87 19.85
CA THR A 159 -1.09 -10.48 21.12
C THR A 159 -1.81 -9.89 22.33
N VAL A 160 -2.00 -8.56 22.37
CA VAL A 160 -2.76 -7.90 23.44
C VAL A 160 -4.21 -8.40 23.46
N MET A 161 -4.85 -8.48 22.30
CA MET A 161 -6.24 -8.95 22.20
C MET A 161 -6.39 -10.43 22.60
N ILE A 162 -5.43 -11.30 22.28
CA ILE A 162 -5.46 -12.70 22.75
C ILE A 162 -5.43 -12.75 24.28
N ALA A 163 -4.60 -11.94 24.93
CA ALA A 163 -4.54 -11.87 26.39
C ALA A 163 -5.87 -11.37 26.98
N VAL A 164 -6.52 -10.41 26.34
CA VAL A 164 -7.85 -9.90 26.71
C VAL A 164 -8.91 -11.00 26.58
N ASP A 165 -8.96 -11.70 25.46
CA ASP A 165 -9.93 -12.80 25.23
C ASP A 165 -9.77 -13.93 26.25
N VAL A 166 -8.53 -14.34 26.54
CA VAL A 166 -8.24 -15.38 27.54
C VAL A 166 -8.63 -14.91 28.95
N SER A 167 -8.33 -13.64 29.28
CA SER A 167 -8.71 -13.06 30.57
C SER A 167 -10.24 -12.97 30.73
N PHE A 168 -10.95 -12.67 29.64
CA PHE A 168 -12.41 -12.61 29.63
C PHE A 168 -13.05 -13.99 29.83
N LEU A 169 -12.51 -15.04 29.19
CA LEU A 169 -12.95 -16.41 29.42
C LEU A 169 -12.68 -16.90 30.85
N ALA A 170 -11.67 -16.36 31.53
CA ALA A 170 -11.35 -16.70 32.91
C ALA A 170 -12.33 -16.09 33.93
N VAL A 171 -13.15 -15.11 33.53
CA VAL A 171 -14.13 -14.50 34.43
C VAL A 171 -15.17 -15.55 34.86
N PRO A 172 -15.40 -15.79 36.16
CA PRO A 172 -16.30 -16.84 36.65
C PRO A 172 -17.73 -16.75 36.11
N SER A 173 -18.22 -15.52 35.87
CA SER A 173 -19.55 -15.28 35.31
C SER A 173 -19.69 -15.74 33.85
N VAL A 174 -18.57 -15.88 33.12
CA VAL A 174 -18.52 -16.38 31.74
C VAL A 174 -18.24 -17.88 31.74
N SER A 175 -17.28 -18.35 32.54
CA SER A 175 -16.88 -19.77 32.56
C SER A 175 -17.92 -20.70 33.19
N SER A 176 -18.81 -20.19 34.03
CA SER A 176 -19.92 -20.95 34.61
C SER A 176 -21.15 -21.09 33.70
N GLN A 177 -21.16 -20.46 32.52
CA GLN A 177 -22.27 -20.57 31.58
C GLN A 177 -22.18 -21.86 30.76
N ASN A 178 -23.34 -22.34 30.28
CA ASN A 178 -23.39 -23.50 29.38
C ASN A 178 -22.49 -23.27 28.16
N SER A 179 -21.84 -24.33 27.68
CA SER A 179 -20.87 -24.32 26.57
C SER A 179 -21.42 -23.80 25.23
N GLY A 180 -22.73 -23.53 25.14
CA GLY A 180 -23.41 -22.92 23.99
C GLY A 180 -23.83 -21.47 24.19
N SER A 181 -23.36 -20.78 25.24
CA SER A 181 -23.72 -19.39 25.50
C SER A 181 -23.09 -18.44 24.45
N VAL A 182 -23.85 -17.41 24.07
CA VAL A 182 -23.45 -16.38 23.11
C VAL A 182 -22.07 -15.76 23.41
N PRO A 183 -21.70 -15.38 24.66
CA PRO A 183 -20.40 -14.77 24.93
C PRO A 183 -19.23 -15.74 24.74
N ILE A 184 -19.40 -17.03 25.05
CA ILE A 184 -18.35 -18.04 24.86
C ILE A 184 -18.09 -18.25 23.37
N ILE A 185 -19.15 -18.45 22.57
CA ILE A 185 -19.02 -18.67 21.12
C ILE A 185 -18.40 -17.46 20.44
N SER A 186 -18.85 -16.25 20.79
CA SER A 186 -18.33 -15.01 20.22
C SER A 186 -16.86 -14.78 20.60
N THR A 187 -16.45 -15.11 21.83
CA THR A 187 -15.03 -15.02 22.23
C THR A 187 -14.17 -16.04 21.50
N TYR A 188 -14.64 -17.26 21.24
CA TYR A 188 -13.89 -18.21 20.41
C TYR A 188 -13.73 -17.74 18.96
N LEU A 189 -14.78 -17.17 18.35
CA LEU A 189 -14.67 -16.57 17.02
C LEU A 189 -13.65 -15.42 17.01
N SER A 190 -13.62 -14.60 18.06
CA SER A 190 -12.60 -13.57 18.26
C SER A 190 -11.18 -14.16 18.24
N ILE A 191 -10.93 -15.16 19.08
CA ILE A 191 -9.62 -15.81 19.19
C ILE A 191 -9.17 -16.39 17.84
N PHE A 192 -10.05 -17.10 17.12
CA PHE A 192 -9.69 -17.66 15.81
C PHE A 192 -9.34 -16.57 14.79
N CYS A 193 -10.11 -15.49 14.75
CA CYS A 193 -9.82 -14.34 13.88
C CYS A 193 -8.48 -13.67 14.24
N ILE A 194 -8.21 -13.44 15.53
CA ILE A 194 -6.98 -12.77 15.97
C ILE A 194 -5.75 -13.66 15.79
N VAL A 195 -5.84 -14.95 16.09
CA VAL A 195 -4.75 -15.91 15.85
C VAL A 195 -4.46 -16.00 14.36
N GLY A 196 -5.50 -16.05 13.52
CA GLY A 196 -5.34 -16.01 12.07
C GLY A 196 -4.64 -14.72 11.60
N SER A 197 -5.05 -13.56 12.12
CA SER A 197 -4.38 -12.28 11.86
C SER A 197 -2.90 -12.32 12.26
N LEU A 198 -2.58 -12.84 13.44
CA LEU A 198 -1.22 -12.95 13.96
C LEU A 198 -0.34 -13.85 13.07
N VAL A 199 -0.84 -15.02 12.69
CA VAL A 199 -0.10 -15.96 11.83
C VAL A 199 0.15 -15.35 10.45
N VAL A 200 -0.87 -14.76 9.83
CA VAL A 200 -0.74 -14.11 8.52
C VAL A 200 0.22 -12.93 8.58
N SER A 201 0.13 -12.09 9.61
CA SER A 201 1.01 -10.93 9.80
C SER A 201 2.48 -11.33 9.97
N LEU A 202 2.76 -12.35 10.78
CA LEU A 202 4.12 -12.88 10.96
C LEU A 202 4.68 -13.49 9.68
N PHE A 203 3.84 -14.22 8.94
CA PHE A 203 4.24 -14.83 7.67
C PHE A 203 4.58 -13.76 6.62
N LEU A 204 3.73 -12.74 6.48
CA LEU A 204 3.96 -11.61 5.57
C LEU A 204 5.20 -10.81 5.97
N THR A 205 5.39 -10.53 7.25
CA THR A 205 6.59 -9.85 7.76
C THR A 205 7.85 -10.64 7.44
N ARG A 206 7.84 -11.96 7.61
CA ARG A 206 8.97 -12.83 7.27
C ARG A 206 9.25 -12.83 5.77
N GLN A 207 8.22 -13.00 4.94
CA GLN A 207 8.38 -12.94 3.49
C GLN A 207 8.91 -11.60 3.03
N ASN A 208 8.39 -10.49 3.57
CA ASN A 208 8.82 -9.16 3.21
C ASN A 208 10.27 -8.85 3.66
N ARG A 209 10.74 -9.40 4.78
CA ARG A 209 12.17 -9.29 5.14
C ARG A 209 13.07 -10.06 4.19
N LEU A 210 12.60 -11.21 3.68
CA LEU A 210 13.36 -12.02 2.73
C LEU A 210 13.39 -11.41 1.31
N TYR A 211 12.25 -10.93 0.82
CA TYR A 211 12.11 -10.45 -0.57
C TYR A 211 12.16 -8.92 -0.71
N GLY A 212 11.91 -8.16 0.36
CA GLY A 212 11.87 -6.70 0.32
C GLY A 212 13.25 -6.03 0.28
N GLN A 213 14.32 -6.78 0.55
CA GLN A 213 15.71 -6.32 0.40
C GLN A 213 16.32 -6.67 -0.96
N GLU A 214 15.66 -7.52 -1.76
CA GLU A 214 16.14 -7.91 -3.09
C GLU A 214 15.96 -6.80 -4.13
N SER A 215 16.75 -6.85 -5.20
CA SER A 215 16.69 -5.92 -6.33
C SER A 215 15.27 -5.78 -6.89
N ALA A 216 14.91 -4.59 -7.39
CA ALA A 216 13.59 -4.34 -8.01
C ALA A 216 13.26 -5.32 -9.15
N ASP A 217 14.27 -5.85 -9.85
CA ASP A 217 14.07 -6.88 -10.87
C ASP A 217 13.54 -8.21 -10.25
N THR A 218 14.04 -8.64 -9.08
CA THR A 218 13.51 -9.81 -8.36
C THR A 218 12.08 -9.57 -7.87
N ALA A 219 11.79 -8.35 -7.40
CA ALA A 219 10.46 -7.97 -6.96
C ALA A 219 9.44 -7.98 -8.11
N VAL A 220 9.84 -7.52 -9.30
CA VAL A 220 9.02 -7.61 -10.52
C VAL A 220 8.74 -9.07 -10.87
N ASP A 221 9.74 -9.95 -10.81
CA ASP A 221 9.56 -11.38 -11.09
C ASP A 221 8.62 -12.05 -10.09
N PHE A 222 8.77 -11.75 -8.79
CA PHE A 222 7.89 -12.26 -7.74
C PHE A 222 6.45 -11.80 -7.94
N LEU A 223 6.22 -10.49 -8.12
CA LEU A 223 4.89 -9.94 -8.34
C LEU A 223 4.27 -10.43 -9.65
N THR A 224 5.06 -10.62 -10.70
CA THR A 224 4.60 -11.13 -11.98
C THR A 224 4.18 -12.60 -11.86
N LYS A 225 4.93 -13.43 -11.14
CA LYS A 225 4.53 -14.82 -10.81
C LYS A 225 3.26 -14.85 -9.96
N MET A 226 3.17 -14.01 -8.94
CA MET A 226 2.01 -13.95 -8.04
C MET A 226 0.74 -13.43 -8.75
N THR A 227 0.90 -12.52 -9.70
CA THR A 227 -0.18 -11.95 -10.53
C THR A 227 -0.60 -12.86 -11.68
N GLY A 228 0.30 -13.72 -12.16
CA GLY A 228 0.00 -14.72 -13.19
C GLY A 228 -0.93 -15.84 -12.73
N SER A 229 -1.08 -16.01 -11.41
CA SER A 229 -2.07 -16.90 -10.82
C SER A 229 -3.50 -16.34 -10.95
N ALA A 230 -4.52 -17.20 -10.86
CA ALA A 230 -5.93 -16.97 -11.21
C ALA A 230 -6.61 -15.72 -10.58
N PHE A 231 -5.93 -15.06 -9.65
CA PHE A 231 -6.45 -14.04 -8.76
C PHE A 231 -5.90 -12.62 -9.04
N GLY A 232 -4.88 -12.49 -9.90
CA GLY A 232 -4.40 -11.23 -10.48
C GLY A 232 -3.83 -10.21 -9.47
N THR A 233 -3.62 -8.97 -9.95
CA THR A 233 -3.03 -7.86 -9.15
C THR A 233 -3.83 -7.51 -7.91
N LYS A 234 -5.15 -7.76 -7.97
CA LYS A 234 -6.07 -7.48 -6.87
C LYS A 234 -5.87 -8.40 -5.67
N ALA A 235 -5.48 -9.64 -5.92
CA ALA A 235 -5.27 -10.60 -4.86
C ALA A 235 -4.04 -10.29 -4.02
N VAL A 236 -3.00 -9.70 -4.62
CA VAL A 236 -1.82 -9.26 -3.88
C VAL A 236 -2.24 -8.19 -2.85
N ALA A 237 -2.97 -7.16 -3.27
CA ALA A 237 -3.47 -6.13 -2.35
C ALA A 237 -4.42 -6.70 -1.27
N THR A 238 -5.28 -7.64 -1.67
CA THR A 238 -6.14 -8.40 -0.75
C THR A 238 -5.34 -9.15 0.32
N VAL A 239 -4.30 -9.88 -0.07
CA VAL A 239 -3.47 -10.67 0.86
C VAL A 239 -2.77 -9.75 1.87
N HIS A 240 -2.35 -8.55 1.45
CA HIS A 240 -1.67 -7.60 2.31
C HIS A 240 -2.58 -6.94 3.35
N GLY A 241 -3.87 -6.73 3.01
CA GLY A 241 -4.88 -6.20 3.95
C GLY A 241 -5.56 -7.27 4.83
N LEU A 242 -5.28 -8.55 4.59
CA LEU A 242 -5.90 -9.67 5.31
C LEU A 242 -5.68 -9.65 6.83
N PRO A 243 -4.46 -9.45 7.34
CA PRO A 243 -4.24 -9.48 8.79
C PRO A 243 -4.99 -8.35 9.50
N TYR A 244 -5.10 -7.17 8.87
CA TYR A 244 -5.87 -6.05 9.39
C TYR A 244 -7.37 -6.38 9.49
N ALA A 245 -7.96 -6.91 8.41
CA ALA A 245 -9.37 -7.28 8.39
C ALA A 245 -9.71 -8.35 9.43
N MET A 246 -8.87 -9.38 9.55
CA MET A 246 -9.06 -10.45 10.53
C MET A 246 -8.98 -9.93 11.97
N LEU A 247 -8.07 -8.99 12.26
CA LEU A 247 -7.99 -8.34 13.56
C LEU A 247 -9.26 -7.56 13.89
N LEU A 248 -9.79 -6.78 12.94
CA LEU A 248 -11.03 -6.02 13.14
C LEU A 248 -12.23 -6.92 13.39
N TRP A 249 -12.37 -8.02 12.63
CA TRP A 249 -13.42 -9.01 12.91
C TRP A 249 -13.28 -9.60 14.30
N GLY A 250 -12.06 -9.91 14.73
CA GLY A 250 -11.79 -10.36 16.09
C GLY A 250 -12.29 -9.38 17.14
N MET A 251 -11.88 -8.12 17.02
CA MET A 251 -12.32 -7.05 17.92
C MET A 251 -13.85 -6.90 17.95
N LEU A 252 -14.54 -7.01 16.80
CA LEU A 252 -16.01 -6.95 16.76
C LEU A 252 -16.67 -8.11 17.49
N TYR A 253 -16.19 -9.33 17.30
CA TYR A 253 -16.71 -10.49 18.02
C TYR A 253 -16.45 -10.41 19.53
N PHE A 254 -15.28 -9.90 19.94
CA PHE A 254 -15.03 -9.64 21.35
C PHE A 254 -15.98 -8.58 21.92
N MET A 255 -16.17 -7.46 21.22
CA MET A 255 -17.09 -6.40 21.66
C MET A 255 -18.53 -6.89 21.76
N LEU A 256 -18.96 -7.80 20.88
CA LEU A 256 -20.26 -8.46 20.96
C LEU A 256 -20.35 -9.35 22.22
N ALA A 257 -19.32 -10.15 22.49
CA ALA A 257 -19.26 -11.02 23.66
C ALA A 257 -19.32 -10.20 24.97
N PHE A 258 -18.48 -9.17 25.05
CA PHE A 258 -18.40 -8.26 26.19
C PHE A 258 -19.72 -7.52 26.42
N SER A 259 -20.29 -6.94 25.36
CA SER A 259 -21.57 -6.24 25.43
C SER A 259 -22.67 -7.17 25.93
N TYR A 260 -22.78 -8.38 25.37
CA TYR A 260 -23.78 -9.36 25.79
C TYR A 260 -23.64 -9.70 27.29
N GLN A 261 -22.41 -9.92 27.75
CA GLN A 261 -22.13 -10.22 29.16
C GLN A 261 -22.54 -9.06 30.07
N VAL A 262 -22.17 -7.83 29.71
CA VAL A 262 -22.51 -6.62 30.48
C VAL A 262 -24.02 -6.40 30.51
N PHE A 263 -24.73 -6.57 29.39
CA PHE A 263 -26.18 -6.34 29.36
C PHE A 263 -26.98 -7.43 30.08
N THR A 264 -26.44 -8.64 30.20
CA THR A 264 -27.14 -9.77 30.83
C THR A 264 -26.89 -9.86 32.34
N SER A 265 -25.70 -9.49 32.81
CA SER A 265 -25.28 -9.76 34.20
C SER A 265 -25.42 -8.58 35.17
N THR A 266 -25.90 -7.41 34.72
CA THR A 266 -25.70 -6.15 35.48
C THR A 266 -27.04 -5.49 35.88
N PRO A 267 -27.17 -4.96 37.12
CA PRO A 267 -28.39 -4.24 37.55
C PRO A 267 -28.69 -2.99 36.72
N THR A 268 -29.95 -2.53 36.75
CA THR A 268 -30.52 -1.49 35.87
C THR A 268 -29.77 -0.15 35.87
N LEU A 269 -29.20 0.27 36.99
CA LEU A 269 -28.47 1.56 37.07
C LEU A 269 -27.14 1.52 36.29
N THR A 270 -26.35 0.48 36.51
CA THR A 270 -25.08 0.20 35.84
C THR A 270 -25.27 -0.18 34.36
N LEU A 271 -26.43 -0.72 34.01
CA LEU A 271 -26.85 -0.97 32.63
C LEU A 271 -27.02 0.35 31.87
N ALA A 272 -27.68 1.33 32.48
CA ALA A 272 -27.92 2.64 31.87
C ALA A 272 -26.61 3.41 31.64
N THR A 273 -25.70 3.41 32.62
CA THR A 273 -24.41 4.09 32.49
C THR A 273 -23.51 3.43 31.45
N THR A 274 -23.40 2.10 31.47
CA THR A 274 -22.52 1.37 30.54
C THR A 274 -23.09 1.36 29.13
N GLY A 275 -24.42 1.24 28.99
CA GLY A 275 -25.11 1.35 27.71
C GLY A 275 -24.95 2.73 27.08
N SER A 276 -25.09 3.81 27.87
CA SER A 276 -24.85 5.17 27.40
C SER A 276 -23.40 5.39 26.95
N ALA A 277 -22.43 4.88 27.71
CA ALA A 277 -21.02 4.98 27.34
C ALA A 277 -20.73 4.21 26.03
N CYS A 278 -21.24 2.98 25.89
CA CYS A 278 -21.11 2.17 24.68
C CYS A 278 -21.76 2.86 23.47
N GLY A 279 -22.94 3.44 23.65
CA GLY A 279 -23.64 4.20 22.61
C GLY A 279 -22.86 5.43 22.15
N LEU A 280 -22.26 6.19 23.08
CA LEU A 280 -21.40 7.32 22.76
C LEU A 280 -20.15 6.90 21.98
N VAL A 281 -19.48 5.82 22.40
CA VAL A 281 -18.32 5.28 21.67
C VAL A 281 -18.71 4.82 20.27
N ALA A 282 -19.85 4.14 20.12
CA ALA A 282 -20.37 3.75 18.81
C ALA A 282 -20.70 4.96 17.93
N LEU A 283 -21.31 6.00 18.51
CA LEU A 283 -21.59 7.26 17.81
C LEU A 283 -20.32 7.94 17.32
N PHE A 284 -19.30 8.07 18.18
CA PHE A 284 -18.03 8.70 17.80
C PHE A 284 -17.28 7.90 16.74
N THR A 285 -17.26 6.57 16.85
CA THR A 285 -16.61 5.71 15.85
C THR A 285 -17.33 5.77 14.50
N LEU A 286 -18.67 5.69 14.49
CA LEU A 286 -19.46 5.85 13.26
C LEU A 286 -19.31 7.26 12.66
N TRP A 287 -19.25 8.29 13.50
CA TRP A 287 -18.99 9.66 13.07
C TRP A 287 -17.62 9.78 12.40
N LEU A 288 -16.57 9.22 12.98
CA LEU A 288 -15.23 9.24 12.39
C LEU A 288 -15.18 8.50 11.06
N ILE A 289 -15.86 7.35 10.95
CA ILE A 289 -15.96 6.60 9.69
C ILE A 289 -16.71 7.42 8.64
N TYR A 290 -17.80 8.08 9.02
CA TYR A 290 -18.57 8.94 8.12
C TYR A 290 -17.73 10.14 7.66
N ALA A 291 -17.10 10.85 8.58
CA ALA A 291 -16.26 12.01 8.28
C ALA A 291 -15.07 11.64 7.38
N ALA A 292 -14.41 10.51 7.63
CA ALA A 292 -13.33 10.02 6.79
C ALA A 292 -13.80 9.68 5.37
N ARG A 293 -15.02 9.12 5.24
CA ARG A 293 -15.61 8.78 3.94
C ARG A 293 -16.05 10.03 3.17
N ASP A 294 -16.61 11.01 3.86
CA ASP A 294 -17.10 12.24 3.24
C ASP A 294 -15.94 13.14 2.78
N PHE A 295 -14.82 13.16 3.52
CA PHE A 295 -13.58 13.78 3.07
C PHE A 295 -13.10 13.21 1.72
N HIS A 296 -13.16 11.88 1.56
CA HIS A 296 -12.74 11.22 0.32
C HIS A 296 -13.72 11.42 -0.85
N ILE A 297 -15.01 11.65 -0.57
CA ILE A 297 -16.02 11.99 -1.59
C ILE A 297 -15.85 13.44 -2.03
N SER A 298 -15.64 14.35 -1.08
CA SER A 298 -15.41 15.77 -1.33
C SER A 298 -14.17 16.01 -2.19
N THR A 299 -13.05 15.33 -1.92
CA THR A 299 -11.83 15.44 -2.74
C THR A 299 -12.03 14.94 -4.17
N ARG A 300 -12.67 13.78 -4.36
CA ARG A 300 -12.99 13.25 -5.70
C ARG A 300 -13.98 14.13 -6.47
N PHE A 301 -14.94 14.73 -5.80
CA PHE A 301 -15.87 15.67 -6.40
C PHE A 301 -15.16 16.95 -6.85
N LEU A 302 -14.21 17.45 -6.05
CA LEU A 302 -13.39 18.61 -6.38
C LEU A 302 -12.48 18.35 -7.59
N GLU A 303 -11.87 17.17 -7.67
CA GLU A 303 -11.08 16.73 -8.82
C GLU A 303 -11.93 16.61 -10.09
N TRP A 304 -13.12 16.02 -9.98
CA TRP A 304 -14.07 15.93 -11.10
C TRP A 304 -14.56 17.30 -11.57
N LEU A 305 -14.82 18.23 -10.65
CA LEU A 305 -15.16 19.61 -10.96
C LEU A 305 -14.01 20.33 -11.67
N ARG A 306 -12.78 20.20 -11.18
CA ARG A 306 -11.60 20.76 -11.85
C ARG A 306 -11.44 20.20 -13.26
N ALA A 307 -11.59 18.89 -13.45
CA ALA A 307 -11.53 18.26 -14.76
C ALA A 307 -12.66 18.75 -15.69
N SER A 308 -13.87 18.94 -15.17
CA SER A 308 -15.02 19.45 -15.93
C SER A 308 -14.86 20.92 -16.31
N ILE A 309 -14.28 21.74 -15.42
CA ILE A 309 -13.99 23.15 -15.67
C ILE A 309 -12.85 23.29 -16.70
N CYS A 310 -11.79 22.46 -16.62
CA CYS A 310 -10.75 22.43 -17.65
C CYS A 310 -11.32 22.01 -19.02
N LYS A 311 -12.20 21.01 -19.05
CA LYS A 311 -12.87 20.57 -20.28
C LYS A 311 -13.81 21.62 -20.88
N ALA A 312 -14.42 22.47 -20.05
CA ALA A 312 -15.23 23.60 -20.50
C ALA A 312 -14.39 24.79 -21.02
N ARG A 313 -13.09 24.84 -20.68
CA ARG A 313 -12.18 25.94 -21.07
C ARG A 313 -11.50 25.72 -22.42
N ASP A 314 -11.39 24.47 -22.89
CA ASP A 314 -10.89 24.12 -24.23
C ASP A 314 -11.96 23.37 -25.06
N PRO A 315 -12.88 24.09 -25.73
CA PRO A 315 -13.89 23.48 -26.60
C PRO A 315 -13.37 23.01 -27.98
N ASN A 316 -12.07 23.10 -28.28
CA ASN A 316 -11.52 22.92 -29.62
C ASN A 316 -10.65 21.67 -29.84
N THR A 317 -10.94 20.56 -29.16
CA THR A 317 -10.47 19.22 -29.60
C THR A 317 -11.58 18.20 -29.42
N ALA A 318 -12.50 18.16 -30.37
CA ALA A 318 -13.33 17.01 -30.71
C ALA A 318 -12.89 16.50 -32.08
#